data_AF-A0A948E6X4-F1
#
_entry.id   AF-A0A948E6X4-F1
#
_cell.length_a   1.000
_cell.length_b   1.000
_cell.length_c   1.000
_cell.angle_alpha   90.00
_cell.angle_beta   90.00
_cell.angle_gamma   90.00
#
_symmetry.space_group_name_H-M   'P 1'
#
loop_
_entity.id
_entity.type
_entity.pdbx_description
1 polymer ?
#
loop_
_entity_poly.entity_id
_entity_poly.type
_entity_poly.pdbx_seq_one_letter_code
_entity_poly.pdbx_strand_id
1 'polypeptide(L)'
;MFHPSYHVDNIFFRRIMGTVYNATYSKVSFLYNQNQWRFGVHGVLPFANEPVATMGNSRLYGAELDADFSYVSPDGSFVIGIAYGMFYPLDAMKRPASIYSADYAADPSMAHFLQGRILIRF
;
A
#
# COMPACT_ATOMS: atom_id res chain seq x y z
N MET A 1 -14.54 1.14 -15.80
CA MET A 1 -13.73 0.01 -16.30
C MET A 1 -12.88 -0.49 -15.14
N PHE A 2 -13.05 -1.75 -14.73
CA PHE A 2 -12.33 -2.33 -13.59
C PHE A 2 -10.90 -2.66 -14.04
N HIS A 3 -9.87 -2.14 -13.37
CA HIS A 3 -8.49 -2.55 -13.65
C HIS A 3 -8.27 -3.89 -12.95
N PRO A 4 -7.91 -4.99 -13.63
CA PRO A 4 -7.72 -6.30 -12.99
C PRO A 4 -6.58 -6.32 -11.95
N SER A 5 -5.80 -5.25 -11.89
CA SER A 5 -4.77 -4.99 -10.87
C SER A 5 -5.22 -4.05 -9.76
N TYR A 6 -6.53 -3.77 -9.62
CA TYR A 6 -7.02 -2.93 -8.54
C TYR A 6 -6.76 -3.61 -7.20
N HIS A 7 -5.97 -2.93 -6.39
CA HIS A 7 -5.61 -3.36 -5.06
C HIS A 7 -5.82 -2.19 -4.11
N VAL A 8 -6.19 -2.49 -2.86
CA VAL A 8 -6.32 -1.47 -1.82
C VAL A 8 -4.99 -0.72 -1.68
N ASP A 9 -3.90 -1.46 -1.60
CA ASP A 9 -2.53 -0.97 -1.52
C ASP A 9 -1.52 -1.98 -2.12
N ASN A 10 -0.23 -1.60 -2.12
CA ASN A 10 0.87 -2.44 -2.56
C ASN A 10 1.57 -3.18 -1.41
N ILE A 11 1.50 -2.66 -0.18
CA ILE A 11 2.30 -3.13 0.96
C ILE A 11 1.43 -3.58 2.14
N PHE A 12 0.69 -2.70 2.82
CA PHE A 12 0.14 -3.02 4.14
C PHE A 12 -0.86 -4.17 4.12
N PHE A 13 -1.98 -4.04 3.42
CA PHE A 13 -2.96 -5.10 3.28
C PHE A 13 -2.46 -6.23 2.38
N ARG A 14 -1.69 -5.90 1.34
CA ARG A 14 -1.23 -6.89 0.36
C ARG A 14 -0.15 -7.84 0.88
N ARG A 15 0.81 -7.33 1.64
CA ARG A 15 2.06 -8.04 1.99
C ARG A 15 2.25 -8.23 3.47
N ILE A 16 1.92 -7.21 4.27
CA ILE A 16 2.12 -7.27 5.72
C ILE A 16 0.98 -8.08 6.36
N MET A 17 -0.26 -7.65 6.17
CA MET A 17 -1.43 -8.30 6.76
C MET A 17 -1.93 -9.47 5.91
N GLY A 18 -1.74 -9.42 4.59
CA GLY A 18 -2.25 -10.43 3.63
C GLY A 18 -3.78 -10.45 3.48
N THR A 19 -4.51 -9.69 4.30
CA THR A 19 -5.97 -9.58 4.28
C THR A 19 -6.40 -8.27 4.95
N VAL A 20 -7.63 -7.83 4.67
CA VAL A 20 -8.28 -6.75 5.44
C VAL A 20 -8.94 -7.39 6.66
N TYR A 21 -8.22 -7.43 7.77
CA TYR A 21 -8.70 -7.95 9.05
C TYR A 21 -8.54 -6.91 10.15
N ASN A 22 -9.55 -6.77 11.01
CA ASN A 22 -9.59 -5.76 12.07
C ASN A 22 -9.21 -4.35 11.56
N ALA A 23 -9.68 -3.98 10.37
CA ALA A 23 -9.25 -2.75 9.73
C ALA A 23 -10.35 -2.06 8.94
N THR A 24 -10.40 -0.74 9.07
CA THR A 24 -11.03 0.19 8.13
C THR A 24 -9.93 1.00 7.47
N TYR A 25 -10.11 1.47 6.24
CA TYR A 25 -9.11 2.30 5.57
C TYR A 25 -9.75 3.47 4.84
N SER A 26 -8.99 4.55 4.69
CA SER A 26 -9.25 5.59 3.71
C SER A 26 -8.23 5.52 2.59
N LYS A 27 -8.70 5.75 1.35
CA LYS A 27 -7.85 5.79 0.17
C LYS A 27 -8.16 7.04 -0.63
N VAL A 28 -7.14 7.86 -0.87
CA VAL A 28 -7.21 9.01 -1.78
C VAL A 28 -6.41 8.67 -3.02
N SER A 29 -6.93 8.99 -4.19
CA SER A 29 -6.31 8.66 -5.47
C SER A 29 -6.32 9.85 -6.41
N PHE A 30 -5.16 10.15 -6.98
CA PHE A 30 -4.99 11.09 -8.07
C PHE A 30 -4.59 10.32 -9.32
N LEU A 31 -5.32 10.51 -10.41
CA LEU A 31 -5.06 9.85 -11.68
C LEU A 31 -4.96 10.92 -12.77
N TYR A 32 -3.91 10.82 -13.58
CA TYR A 32 -3.68 11.70 -14.72
C TYR A 32 -3.32 10.89 -15.95
N ASN A 33 -4.06 11.11 -17.04
CA ASN A 33 -3.84 10.44 -18.30
C ASN A 33 -3.61 11.47 -19.39
N GLN A 34 -2.53 11.31 -20.16
CA GLN A 34 -2.20 12.16 -21.28
C GLN A 34 -1.69 11.31 -22.45
N ASN A 35 -2.48 11.25 -23.53
CA ASN A 35 -2.21 10.43 -24.70
C ASN A 35 -1.95 8.96 -24.30
N GLN A 36 -0.72 8.49 -24.51
CA GLN A 36 -0.28 7.13 -24.20
C GLN A 36 0.20 6.96 -22.76
N TRP A 37 0.33 8.05 -22.01
CA TRP A 37 0.87 8.04 -20.66
C TRP A 37 -0.24 8.02 -19.63
N ARG A 38 -0.06 7.20 -18.60
CA ARG A 38 -0.92 7.13 -17.43
C ARG A 38 -0.06 7.27 -16.19
N PHE A 39 -0.51 8.11 -15.28
CA PHE A 39 0.12 8.38 -14.00
C PHE A 39 -0.92 8.26 -12.90
N GLY A 40 -0.54 7.63 -11.80
CA GLY A 40 -1.38 7.52 -10.62
C GLY A 40 -0.58 7.70 -9.34
N VAL A 41 -1.19 8.33 -8.37
CA VAL A 41 -0.70 8.43 -6.99
C VAL A 41 -1.82 8.06 -6.05
N HIS A 42 -1.52 7.21 -5.08
CA HIS A 42 -2.50 6.73 -4.12
C HIS A 42 -1.95 6.88 -2.70
N GLY A 43 -2.73 7.48 -1.82
CA GLY A 43 -2.47 7.49 -0.38
C GLY A 43 -3.44 6.56 0.33
N VAL A 44 -2.95 5.71 1.23
CA VAL A 44 -3.78 4.81 2.05
C VAL A 44 -3.48 5.01 3.52
N LEU A 45 -4.53 5.18 4.32
CA LEU A 45 -4.47 5.24 5.78
C LEU A 45 -5.33 4.12 6.37
N PRO A 46 -4.71 3.05 6.89
CA PRO A 46 -5.42 1.99 7.59
C PRO A 46 -5.56 2.25 9.11
N PHE A 47 -6.74 1.93 9.63
CA PHE A 47 -7.14 2.10 11.03
C PHE A 47 -7.61 0.76 11.61
N ALA A 48 -7.22 0.45 12.85
CA ALA A 48 -7.72 -0.69 13.59
C ALA A 48 -9.14 -0.43 14.11
N ASN A 49 -10.05 -1.39 13.89
CA ASN A 49 -11.40 -1.32 14.45
C ASN A 49 -11.37 -1.59 15.95
N GLU A 50 -10.61 -2.61 16.36
CA GLU A 50 -10.31 -2.98 17.75
C GLU A 50 -8.83 -2.76 18.06
N PRO A 51 -8.45 -1.64 18.72
CA PRO A 51 -7.05 -1.29 18.97
C PRO A 51 -6.30 -2.31 19.81
N VAL A 52 -6.98 -2.93 20.79
CA VAL A 52 -6.39 -3.93 21.70
C VAL A 52 -5.92 -5.20 20.98
N ALA A 53 -6.40 -5.45 19.77
CA ALA A 53 -5.97 -6.58 18.94
C ALA A 53 -4.76 -6.24 18.05
N THR A 54 -4.20 -5.03 18.16
CA THR A 54 -2.97 -4.61 17.48
C THR A 54 -1.76 -4.77 18.39
N MET A 55 -0.55 -4.78 17.83
CA MET A 55 0.66 -4.91 18.63
C MET A 55 0.83 -3.71 19.58
N GLY A 56 0.64 -2.50 19.07
CA GLY A 56 0.86 -1.29 19.86
C GLY A 56 -0.33 -0.82 20.68
N ASN A 57 -1.42 -1.59 20.74
CA ASN A 57 -2.69 -1.17 21.34
C ASN A 57 -3.15 0.23 20.86
N SER A 58 -3.09 0.47 19.56
CA SER A 58 -3.38 1.77 18.95
C SER A 58 -4.23 1.63 17.69
N ARG A 59 -4.82 2.74 17.25
CA ARG A 59 -5.71 2.77 16.08
C ARG A 59 -4.98 2.86 14.75
N LEU A 60 -3.84 3.54 14.68
CA LEU A 60 -3.21 3.84 13.38
C LEU A 60 -2.17 2.78 13.03
N TYR A 61 -2.44 2.01 11.98
CA TYR A 61 -1.48 1.02 11.47
C TYR A 61 -0.31 1.67 10.74
N GLY A 62 -0.58 2.70 9.94
CA GLY A 62 0.46 3.36 9.18
C GLY A 62 -0.08 4.35 8.16
N ALA A 63 0.79 4.75 7.25
CA ALA A 63 0.44 5.49 6.05
C ALA A 63 1.19 4.91 4.86
N GLU A 64 0.48 4.65 3.76
CA GLU A 64 1.06 4.18 2.50
C GLU A 64 0.95 5.26 1.42
N LEU A 65 2.01 5.42 0.63
CA LEU A 65 2.03 6.22 -0.58
C LEU A 65 2.52 5.36 -1.73
N ASP A 66 1.69 5.24 -2.76
CA ASP A 66 1.97 4.52 -3.99
C ASP A 66 2.02 5.49 -5.17
N ALA A 67 2.97 5.30 -6.06
CA ALA A 67 3.05 5.95 -7.35
C ALA A 67 3.12 4.92 -8.46
N ASP A 68 2.39 5.16 -9.54
CA ASP A 68 2.42 4.34 -10.75
C ASP A 68 2.58 5.21 -11.99
N PHE A 69 3.34 4.68 -12.94
CA PHE A 69 3.54 5.29 -14.23
C PHE A 69 3.52 4.20 -15.30
N SER A 70 2.76 4.42 -16.37
CA SER A 70 2.71 3.49 -17.48
C SER A 70 2.55 4.18 -18.83
N TYR A 71 3.08 3.49 -19.84
CA TYR A 71 2.91 3.77 -21.25
C TYR A 71 2.01 2.70 -21.85
N VAL A 72 1.03 3.12 -22.64
CA VAL A 72 0.17 2.25 -23.44
C VAL A 72 0.51 2.51 -24.90
N SER A 73 0.66 1.47 -25.71
CA SER A 73 0.90 1.67 -27.14
C SER A 73 -0.34 2.30 -27.83
N PRO A 74 -0.17 3.08 -28.90
CA PRO A 74 -1.30 3.74 -29.57
C PRO A 74 -2.39 2.80 -30.08
N ASP A 75 -2.00 1.58 -30.46
CA ASP A 75 -2.88 0.50 -30.91
C ASP A 75 -3.37 -0.39 -29.75
N GLY A 76 -2.90 -0.14 -28.52
CA GLY A 76 -3.21 -0.93 -27.32
C GLY A 76 -2.63 -2.34 -27.32
N SER A 77 -1.70 -2.67 -28.23
CA SER A 77 -1.02 -3.96 -28.31
C SER A 77 -0.13 -4.26 -27.10
N PHE A 78 0.42 -3.22 -26.44
CA PHE A 78 1.20 -3.42 -25.23
C PHE A 78 1.08 -2.30 -24.20
N VAL A 79 1.42 -2.63 -22.95
CA VAL A 79 1.55 -1.70 -21.82
C VAL A 79 2.88 -1.97 -21.12
N ILE A 80 3.65 -0.92 -20.85
CA ILE A 80 4.85 -1.00 -20.01
C ILE A 80 4.63 -0.06 -18.84
N GLY A 81 4.92 -0.50 -17.62
CA GLY A 81 4.76 0.36 -16.45
C GLY A 81 5.71 0.03 -15.32
N ILE A 82 5.81 0.99 -14.41
CA ILE A 82 6.54 0.88 -13.15
C ILE A 82 5.63 1.35 -12.02
N ALA A 83 5.75 0.74 -10.85
CA ALA A 83 5.12 1.22 -9.64
C ALA A 83 6.08 1.15 -8.47
N TYR A 84 5.97 2.13 -7.59
CA TYR A 84 6.74 2.24 -6.37
C TYR A 84 5.80 2.55 -5.21
N GLY A 85 5.98 1.85 -4.08
CA GLY A 85 5.19 2.02 -2.87
C GLY A 85 6.09 2.20 -1.66
N MET A 86 5.62 3.01 -0.71
CA MET A 86 6.26 3.25 0.58
C MET A 86 5.21 3.16 1.68
N PHE A 87 5.47 2.35 2.71
CA PHE A 87 4.60 2.23 3.88
C PHE A 87 5.36 2.64 5.14
N TYR A 88 4.90 3.71 5.77
CA TYR A 88 5.39 4.17 7.05
C TYR A 88 4.52 3.59 8.18
N PRO A 89 5.04 2.67 9.00
CA PRO A 89 4.30 2.09 10.11
C PRO A 89 4.12 3.10 11.24
N LEU A 90 2.94 3.08 11.88
CA LEU A 90 2.59 3.94 13.02
C LEU A 90 2.38 3.10 14.29
N ASP A 91 1.82 3.71 15.33
CA ASP A 91 1.80 3.16 16.68
C ASP A 91 1.16 1.78 16.78
N ALA A 92 0.14 1.44 16.00
CA ALA A 92 -0.49 0.11 16.09
C ALA A 92 0.45 -1.04 15.67
N MET A 93 1.50 -0.72 14.91
CA MET A 93 2.53 -1.66 14.46
C MET A 93 3.75 -1.72 15.40
N LYS A 94 3.83 -0.83 16.41
CA LYS A 94 4.90 -0.85 17.40
C LYS A 94 4.72 -1.98 18.39
N ARG A 95 5.84 -2.48 18.92
CA ARG A 95 5.86 -3.37 20.08
C ARG A 95 6.43 -2.61 21.27
N PRO A 96 5.61 -1.87 22.03
CA PRO A 96 6.10 -1.09 23.15
C PRO A 96 6.50 -2.00 24.33
N ALA A 97 7.53 -1.60 25.08
CA ALA A 97 8.02 -2.35 26.24
C ALA A 97 6.97 -2.49 27.35
N SER A 98 6.01 -1.58 27.44
CA SER A 98 4.87 -1.64 28.37
C SER A 98 3.94 -2.83 28.13
N ILE A 99 3.98 -3.43 26.93
CA ILE A 99 3.17 -4.59 26.54
C ILE A 99 4.05 -5.83 26.39
N TYR A 100 5.24 -5.69 25.78
CA TYR A 100 6.09 -6.82 25.37
C TYR A 100 7.32 -7.07 26.24
N SER A 101 7.54 -6.30 27.32
CA SER A 101 8.82 -6.21 28.05
C SER A 101 9.98 -5.66 27.20
N ALA A 102 11.07 -5.23 27.85
CA ALA A 102 12.17 -4.54 27.18
C ALA A 102 12.90 -5.41 26.13
N ASP A 103 13.00 -6.72 26.38
CA ASP A 103 13.73 -7.65 25.50
C ASP A 103 13.03 -7.90 24.15
N TYR A 104 11.72 -7.64 24.07
CA TYR A 104 10.91 -7.84 22.86
C TYR A 104 10.33 -6.55 22.30
N ALA A 105 10.65 -5.41 22.92
CA ALA A 105 10.24 -4.10 22.44
C ALA A 105 10.93 -3.78 21.11
N ALA A 106 10.17 -3.28 20.13
CA ALA A 106 10.73 -2.91 18.84
C ALA A 106 9.83 -1.91 18.11
N ASP A 107 10.48 -0.99 17.40
CA ASP A 107 9.82 -0.11 16.45
C ASP A 107 9.94 -0.68 15.03
N PRO A 108 8.83 -0.70 14.27
CA PRO A 108 8.82 -1.16 12.90
C PRO A 108 9.51 -0.13 12.00
N SER A 109 10.25 -0.61 11.01
CA SER A 109 10.87 0.23 9.98
C SER A 109 9.96 0.41 8.77
N MET A 110 10.21 1.46 8.00
CA MET A 110 9.50 1.72 6.75
C MET A 110 9.71 0.58 5.75
N ALA A 111 8.63 0.18 5.08
CA ALA A 111 8.65 -0.83 4.03
C ALA A 111 8.54 -0.18 2.65
N HIS A 112 9.20 -0.78 1.67
CA HIS A 112 9.20 -0.31 0.28
C HIS A 112 8.82 -1.42 -0.68
N PHE A 113 8.26 -1.04 -1.82
CA PHE A 113 7.90 -1.94 -2.90
C PHE A 113 8.24 -1.32 -4.25
N LEU A 114 8.80 -2.12 -5.15
CA LEU A 114 9.06 -1.73 -6.54
C LEU A 114 8.58 -2.85 -7.47
N GLN A 115 7.88 -2.47 -8.55
CA GLN A 115 7.39 -3.41 -9.55
C GLN A 115 7.51 -2.83 -10.96
N GLY A 116 8.08 -3.63 -11.86
CA GLY A 116 7.93 -3.46 -13.31
C GLY A 116 6.77 -4.30 -13.83
N ARG A 117 6.05 -3.79 -14.83
CA ARG A 117 4.94 -4.48 -15.51
C ARG A 117 5.12 -4.38 -17.02
N ILE A 118 4.91 -5.51 -17.70
CA ILE A 118 4.77 -5.57 -19.15
C ILE A 118 3.50 -6.37 -19.42
N LEU A 119 2.60 -5.81 -20.22
CA LEU A 119 1.38 -6.47 -20.68
C LEU A 119 1.42 -6.49 -22.21
N ILE A 120 1.17 -7.65 -22.81
CA ILE A 120 1.09 -7.80 -24.27
C ILE A 120 -0.28 -8.38 -24.58
N ARG A 121 -0.95 -7.80 -25.58
CA ARG A 121 -2.26 -8.23 -26.08
C ARG A 121 -2.08 -8.79 -27.48
N PHE A 122 -2.54 -10.03 -27.67
CA PHE A 122 -2.57 -10.75 -28.94
C PHE A 122 -4.01 -10.85 -29.46
#